data_AF-A0A5N6JUF7-F1
#
_entry.id   AF-A0A5N6JUF7-F1
#
_cell.length_a   1.000
_cell.length_b   1.000
_cell.length_c   1.000
_cell.angle_alpha   90.00
_cell.angle_beta   90.00
_cell.angle_gamma   90.00
#
_symmetry.space_group_name_H-M   'P 1'
#
loop_
_entity.id
_entity.type
_entity.pdbx_description
1 polymer ?
#
loop_
_entity_poly.entity_id
_entity_poly.type
_entity_poly.pdbx_seq_one_letter_code
_entity_poly.pdbx_strand_id
1 'polypeptide(L)'
;MHILLPRLISNSNICHGEPPSPSSSTLTHFHPFPNLPTELRYRIWRLAIQPRVLEPSLDFPNGEQTPEFSRRRPPPALFSTTHESRLICLDEYLVHQFRGKPFYIHPDLDTLFLPINNRISESLSYTEPFYSWLISHTPPP
;
A
#
# COMPACT_ATOMS: atom_id res chain seq x y z
N MET A 1 21.89 1.02 22.74
CA MET A 1 22.37 0.21 21.60
C MET A 1 21.27 0.19 20.55
N HIS A 2 21.39 0.99 19.50
CA HIS A 2 20.41 1.06 18.41
C HIS A 2 21.04 0.48 17.15
N ILE A 3 20.50 -0.65 16.68
CA ILE A 3 20.89 -1.23 15.39
C ILE A 3 20.06 -0.50 14.34
N LEU A 4 20.72 0.42 13.62
CA LEU A 4 20.17 1.06 12.44
C LEU A 4 20.09 0.03 11.31
N LEU A 5 18.89 -0.20 10.78
CA LEU A 5 18.67 -1.02 9.57
C LEU A 5 19.41 -0.39 8.38
N PRO A 6 20.15 -1.16 7.56
CA PRO A 6 20.83 -0.64 6.39
C PRO A 6 19.84 -0.14 5.34
N ARG A 7 20.16 1.03 4.78
CA ARG A 7 19.42 1.72 3.74
C ARG A 7 19.32 0.87 2.47
N LEU A 8 18.13 0.94 1.85
CA LEU A 8 17.85 0.45 0.51
C LEU A 8 18.90 0.99 -0.47
N ILE A 9 19.62 0.08 -1.12
CA ILE A 9 20.59 0.41 -2.16
C ILE A 9 19.80 0.80 -3.41
N SER A 10 19.94 2.07 -3.79
CA SER A 10 19.61 2.58 -5.10
C SER A 10 20.65 2.07 -6.09
N ASN A 11 20.27 1.18 -7.02
CA ASN A 11 21.15 0.68 -8.06
C ASN A 11 20.86 1.41 -9.37
N SER A 12 21.53 2.53 -9.61
CA SER A 12 21.77 3.05 -10.95
C SER A 12 23.12 2.55 -11.46
N ASN A 13 23.07 1.68 -12.47
CA ASN A 13 24.04 1.34 -13.52
C ASN A 13 25.55 1.31 -13.20
N ILE A 14 26.24 0.23 -13.59
CA ILE A 14 27.38 0.25 -14.56
C ILE A 14 27.99 -1.16 -14.75
N CYS A 15 28.40 -1.40 -16.01
CA CYS A 15 29.37 -2.36 -16.58
C CYS A 15 28.90 -3.68 -17.20
N HIS A 16 29.21 -3.75 -18.49
CA HIS A 16 29.10 -4.86 -19.45
C HIS A 16 30.06 -6.02 -19.17
N GLY A 17 29.62 -7.23 -19.50
CA GLY A 17 30.46 -8.27 -20.11
C GLY A 17 30.66 -9.58 -19.31
N GLU A 18 29.76 -10.56 -19.47
CA GLU A 18 30.07 -12.01 -19.45
C GLU A 18 28.86 -12.81 -20.00
N PRO A 19 29.06 -14.04 -20.53
CA PRO A 19 28.10 -14.75 -21.38
C PRO A 19 26.87 -15.22 -20.59
N PRO A 20 25.70 -15.43 -21.25
CA PRO A 20 24.48 -15.85 -20.58
C PRO A 20 24.66 -17.25 -19.99
N SER A 21 24.83 -17.31 -18.67
CA SER A 21 24.72 -18.55 -17.91
C SER A 21 23.28 -19.07 -18.05
N PRO A 22 23.06 -20.34 -18.42
CA PRO A 22 21.72 -20.85 -18.62
C PRO A 22 21.02 -20.96 -17.26
N SER A 23 19.83 -20.35 -17.16
CA SER A 23 18.86 -20.42 -16.07
C SER A 23 18.97 -19.42 -14.91
N SER A 24 19.10 -18.12 -15.21
CA SER A 24 18.45 -17.13 -14.34
C SER A 24 16.93 -17.19 -14.57
N SER A 25 16.25 -18.20 -14.03
CA SER A 25 14.79 -18.24 -14.04
C SER A 25 14.28 -17.04 -13.25
N THR A 26 13.68 -16.07 -13.93
CA THR A 26 12.95 -14.99 -13.26
C THR A 26 11.95 -15.64 -12.29
N LEU A 27 12.11 -15.43 -10.98
CA LEU A 27 11.14 -15.90 -9.99
C LEU A 27 9.84 -15.12 -10.20
N THR A 28 8.92 -15.68 -10.98
CA THR A 28 7.60 -15.09 -11.27
C THR A 28 6.53 -15.51 -10.27
N HIS A 29 6.84 -16.46 -9.38
CA HIS A 29 5.84 -17.10 -8.53
C HIS A 29 6.31 -17.22 -7.08
N PHE A 30 5.43 -16.88 -6.14
CA PHE A 30 5.64 -17.08 -4.70
C PHE A 30 4.92 -18.35 -4.26
N HIS A 31 5.66 -19.34 -3.74
CA HIS A 31 5.06 -20.56 -3.23
C HIS A 31 4.55 -20.36 -1.79
N PRO A 32 3.23 -20.50 -1.54
CA PRO A 32 2.66 -20.25 -0.22
C PRO A 32 3.03 -21.37 0.75
N PHE A 33 4.04 -21.14 1.59
CA PHE A 33 4.50 -21.97 2.73
C PHE A 33 3.89 -23.40 2.81
N PRO A 34 4.19 -24.30 1.87
CA PRO A 34 3.36 -25.49 1.62
C PRO A 34 3.36 -26.50 2.78
N ASN A 35 4.38 -26.44 3.64
CA ASN A 35 4.53 -27.33 4.78
C ASN A 35 3.95 -26.74 6.08
N LEU A 36 3.36 -25.54 6.04
CA LEU A 36 2.77 -24.92 7.22
C LEU A 36 1.25 -25.17 7.27
N PRO A 37 0.72 -25.56 8.45
CA PRO A 37 -0.72 -25.54 8.71
C PRO A 37 -1.34 -24.19 8.35
N THR A 38 -2.60 -24.22 7.91
CA THR A 38 -3.35 -23.04 7.46
C THR A 38 -3.40 -21.95 8.54
N GLU A 39 -3.50 -22.32 9.81
CA GLU A 39 -3.53 -21.38 10.93
C GLU A 39 -2.22 -20.58 11.04
N LEU A 40 -1.08 -21.22 10.77
CA LEU A 40 0.21 -20.54 10.77
C LEU A 40 0.38 -19.66 9.54
N ARG A 41 -0.06 -20.11 8.37
CA ARG A 41 -0.06 -19.30 7.14
C ARG A 41 -0.92 -18.05 7.29
N TYR A 42 -2.11 -18.20 7.84
CA TYR A 42 -3.00 -17.09 8.18
C TYR A 42 -2.33 -16.08 9.12
N ARG A 43 -1.70 -16.56 10.21
CA ARG A 43 -0.94 -15.68 11.12
C ARG A 43 0.21 -14.96 10.42
N ILE A 44 0.96 -15.64 9.55
CA ILE A 44 2.04 -15.02 8.77
C ILE A 44 1.48 -13.88 7.94
N TRP A 45 0.38 -14.09 7.23
CA TRP A 45 -0.21 -13.06 6.38
C TRP A 45 -0.74 -11.86 7.17
N ARG A 46 -1.40 -12.09 8.31
CA ARG A 46 -1.82 -11.00 9.21
C ARG A 46 -0.63 -10.18 9.72
N LEU A 47 0.43 -10.86 10.16
CA LEU A 47 1.64 -10.20 10.64
C LEU A 47 2.44 -9.51 9.53
N ALA A 48 2.27 -9.95 8.28
CA ALA A 48 2.89 -9.33 7.12
C ALA A 48 2.21 -8.00 6.74
N ILE A 49 1.03 -7.70 7.27
CA ILE A 49 0.41 -6.38 7.12
C ILE A 49 1.25 -5.39 7.93
N GLN A 50 1.80 -4.39 7.26
CA GLN A 50 2.70 -3.41 7.86
C GLN A 50 2.04 -2.03 7.93
N PRO A 51 2.28 -1.25 9.01
CA PRO A 51 1.88 0.15 9.08
C PRO A 51 2.45 0.96 7.91
N ARG A 52 1.66 1.92 7.42
CA ARG A 52 2.08 2.86 6.37
C ARG A 52 1.37 4.19 6.52
N VAL A 53 1.99 5.23 5.99
CA VAL A 53 1.34 6.54 5.86
C VAL A 53 0.59 6.57 4.53
N LEU A 54 -0.60 7.17 4.50
CA LEU A 54 -1.41 7.38 3.30
C LEU A 54 -1.64 8.87 3.12
N GLU A 55 -1.52 9.34 1.87
CA GLU A 55 -1.61 10.77 1.53
C GLU A 55 -2.63 10.95 0.41
N PRO A 56 -3.93 11.07 0.72
CA PRO A 56 -4.99 11.07 -0.29
C PRO A 56 -4.81 12.13 -1.39
N SER A 57 -4.19 13.26 -1.05
CA SER A 57 -3.92 14.36 -2.00
C SER A 57 -2.76 14.09 -2.96
N LEU A 58 -1.80 13.22 -2.58
CA LEU A 58 -0.67 12.83 -3.44
C LEU A 58 -0.96 11.55 -4.22
N ASP A 59 -1.72 10.63 -3.61
CA ASP A 59 -2.06 9.35 -4.21
C ASP A 59 -2.99 9.51 -5.43
N PHE A 60 -3.66 10.66 -5.55
CA PHE A 60 -4.53 10.99 -6.67
C PHE A 60 -4.28 12.41 -7.19
N PRO A 61 -3.91 12.59 -8.47
CA PRO A 61 -3.77 13.92 -9.03
C PRO A 61 -5.13 14.63 -9.02
N ASN A 62 -5.17 15.87 -8.53
CA ASN A 62 -6.22 16.81 -8.91
C ASN A 62 -6.18 16.96 -10.44
N GLY A 63 -7.34 17.00 -11.09
CA GLY A 63 -7.53 16.84 -12.55
C GLY A 63 -6.77 17.80 -13.48
N GLU A 64 -5.89 18.65 -12.95
CA GLU A 64 -5.04 19.59 -13.68
C GLU A 64 -3.55 19.18 -13.68
N GLN A 65 -3.14 18.12 -12.99
CA GLN A 65 -1.74 17.68 -12.98
C GLN A 65 -1.42 16.82 -14.21
N THR A 66 -0.32 17.17 -14.89
CA THR A 66 0.22 16.44 -16.04
C THR A 66 0.42 14.95 -15.68
N PRO A 67 0.10 14.02 -16.60
CA PRO A 67 0.04 12.58 -16.33
C PRO A 67 1.40 11.92 -16.00
N GLU A 68 2.51 12.64 -16.12
CA GLU A 68 3.86 12.08 -16.03
C GLU A 68 4.23 11.55 -14.63
N PHE A 69 3.59 12.02 -13.56
CA PHE A 69 3.88 11.56 -12.20
C PHE A 69 2.63 11.44 -11.35
N SER A 70 1.62 10.70 -11.81
CA SER A 70 0.58 10.21 -10.92
C SER A 70 1.28 9.31 -9.88
N ARG A 71 1.61 9.87 -8.70
CA ARG A 71 2.24 9.17 -7.56
C ARG A 71 1.24 8.20 -6.92
N ARG A 72 0.69 7.30 -7.71
CA ARG A 72 -0.20 6.26 -7.21
C ARG A 72 0.64 5.32 -6.36
N ARG A 73 0.45 5.34 -5.05
CA ARG A 73 0.93 4.23 -4.22
C ARG A 73 0.18 2.98 -4.67
N PRO A 74 0.88 1.94 -5.14
CA PRO A 74 0.22 0.68 -5.44
C PRO A 74 -0.43 0.16 -4.14
N PRO A 75 -1.52 -0.64 -4.26
CA PRO A 75 -2.02 -1.40 -3.11
C PRO A 75 -0.87 -2.16 -2.43
N PRO A 76 -0.95 -2.44 -1.12
CA PRO A 76 0.06 -3.23 -0.42
C PRO A 76 0.39 -4.50 -1.21
N ALA A 77 1.67 -4.86 -1.28
CA ALA A 77 2.15 -5.99 -2.08
C ALA A 77 1.41 -7.32 -1.76
N LEU A 78 0.88 -7.44 -0.54
CA LEU A 78 0.06 -8.58 -0.13
C LEU A 78 -1.22 -8.77 -0.97
N PHE A 79 -1.81 -7.70 -1.53
CA PHE A 79 -2.94 -7.81 -2.45
C PHE A 79 -2.58 -8.51 -3.77
N SER A 80 -1.29 -8.53 -4.15
CA SER A 80 -0.79 -9.16 -5.38
C SER A 80 0.07 -10.40 -5.15
N THR A 81 0.41 -10.75 -3.90
CA THR A 81 1.37 -11.83 -3.61
C THR A 81 0.78 -13.22 -3.87
N THR A 82 -0.37 -13.55 -3.26
CA THR A 82 -1.09 -14.80 -3.50
C THR A 82 -2.60 -14.58 -3.38
N HIS A 83 -3.39 -15.59 -3.75
CA HIS A 83 -4.84 -15.57 -3.50
C HIS A 83 -5.16 -15.52 -1.98
N GLU A 84 -4.45 -16.31 -1.18
CA GLU A 84 -4.63 -16.38 0.28
C GLU A 84 -4.35 -15.04 0.95
N SER A 85 -3.22 -14.41 0.64
CA SER A 85 -2.87 -13.10 1.19
C SER A 85 -3.87 -12.02 0.81
N ARG A 86 -4.41 -12.06 -0.42
CA ARG A 86 -5.43 -11.13 -0.89
C ARG A 86 -6.73 -11.25 -0.10
N LEU A 87 -7.20 -12.46 0.17
CA LEU A 87 -8.41 -12.67 0.95
C LEU A 87 -8.26 -12.11 2.36
N ILE A 88 -7.12 -12.34 3.00
CA ILE A 88 -6.84 -11.81 4.34
C ILE A 88 -6.76 -10.28 4.31
N CYS A 89 -6.14 -9.69 3.29
CA CYS A 89 -6.13 -8.23 3.15
C CYS A 89 -7.53 -7.64 2.93
N LEU A 90 -8.41 -8.32 2.19
CA LEU A 90 -9.78 -7.85 1.98
C LEU A 90 -10.65 -7.93 3.24
N ASP A 91 -10.27 -8.77 4.21
CA ASP A 91 -10.92 -8.88 5.52
C ASP A 91 -10.45 -7.76 6.48
N GLU A 92 -9.15 -7.42 6.43
CA GLU A 92 -8.54 -6.45 7.35
C GLU A 92 -8.59 -4.99 6.85
N TYR A 93 -8.66 -4.77 5.53
CA TYR A 93 -8.70 -3.42 4.95
C TYR A 93 -10.11 -2.99 4.60
N LEU A 94 -10.45 -1.77 5.00
CA LEU A 94 -11.60 -1.05 4.48
C LEU A 94 -11.35 -0.67 3.02
N VAL A 95 -12.31 -0.99 2.15
CA VAL A 95 -12.27 -0.64 0.73
C VAL A 95 -13.30 0.45 0.46
N HIS A 96 -12.84 1.61 0.01
CA HIS A 96 -13.72 2.69 -0.42
C HIS A 96 -13.41 3.11 -1.86
N GLN A 97 -14.39 3.67 -2.56
CA GLN A 97 -14.13 4.31 -3.84
C GLN A 97 -13.83 5.78 -3.63
N PHE A 98 -12.62 6.19 -3.96
CA PHE A 98 -12.25 7.60 -3.99
C PHE A 98 -11.89 8.01 -5.41
N ARG A 99 -12.63 8.98 -5.97
CA ARG A 99 -12.47 9.46 -7.35
C ARG A 99 -12.46 8.33 -8.41
N GLY A 100 -13.39 7.38 -8.26
CA GLY A 100 -13.59 6.26 -9.19
C GLY A 100 -12.53 5.15 -9.11
N LYS A 101 -11.71 5.12 -8.05
CA LYS A 101 -10.68 4.10 -7.83
C LYS A 101 -10.80 3.50 -6.43
N PRO A 102 -10.44 2.21 -6.25
CA PRO A 102 -10.40 1.60 -4.94
C PRO A 102 -9.28 2.22 -4.10
N PHE A 103 -9.61 2.55 -2.86
CA PHE A 103 -8.72 3.05 -1.83
C PHE A 103 -8.82 2.10 -0.63
N TYR A 104 -7.68 1.51 -0.29
CA TYR A 104 -7.58 0.49 0.76
C TYR A 104 -6.99 1.15 2.01
N ILE A 105 -7.69 1.05 3.14
CA ILE A 105 -7.24 1.60 4.43
C ILE A 105 -7.34 0.52 5.51
N HIS A 106 -6.23 0.26 6.18
CA HIS A 106 -6.25 -0.53 7.42
C HIS A 106 -6.58 0.39 8.61
N PRO A 107 -7.68 0.18 9.34
CA PRO A 107 -8.14 1.11 10.37
C PRO A 107 -7.13 1.33 11.49
N ASP A 108 -6.45 0.26 11.92
CA ASP A 108 -5.54 0.33 13.08
C ASP A 108 -4.06 0.60 12.72
N LEU A 109 -3.66 0.41 11.46
CA LEU A 109 -2.25 0.40 11.05
C LEU A 109 -1.93 1.52 10.05
N ASP A 110 -2.89 1.97 9.25
CA ASP A 110 -2.66 3.04 8.29
C ASP A 110 -2.79 4.41 8.99
N THR A 111 -1.80 5.27 8.78
CA THR A 111 -1.81 6.65 9.25
C THR A 111 -2.17 7.57 8.09
N LEU A 112 -3.27 8.31 8.19
CA LEU A 112 -3.66 9.26 7.16
C LEU A 112 -3.00 10.63 7.40
N PHE A 113 -2.15 11.04 6.48
CA PHE A 113 -1.61 12.39 6.45
C PHE A 113 -2.51 13.29 5.60
N LEU A 114 -3.19 14.20 6.29
CA LEU A 114 -4.05 15.19 5.69
C LEU A 114 -3.30 16.54 5.69
N PRO A 115 -2.75 16.99 4.55
CA PRO A 115 -2.13 18.30 4.49
C PRO A 115 -3.21 19.37 4.66
N ILE A 116 -3.25 19.98 5.84
CA ILE A 116 -4.11 21.12 6.12
C ILE A 116 -3.52 22.34 5.41
N ASN A 117 -3.77 22.46 4.11
CA ASN A 117 -3.67 23.77 3.47
C ASN A 117 -4.95 24.54 3.80
N ASN A 118 -4.82 25.78 4.27
CA ASN A 118 -5.94 26.64 4.67
C ASN A 118 -7.01 26.89 3.58
N ARG A 119 -6.79 26.45 2.34
CA ARG A 119 -7.80 26.48 1.24
C ARG A 119 -8.66 25.22 1.15
N ILE A 120 -8.27 24.14 1.81
CA ILE A 120 -8.85 22.79 1.67
C ILE A 120 -9.80 22.48 2.83
N SER A 121 -9.65 23.15 3.98
CA SER A 121 -10.44 22.91 5.20
C SER A 121 -11.93 23.25 5.05
N GLU A 122 -12.29 24.23 4.20
CA GLU A 122 -13.69 24.61 3.97
C GLU A 122 -14.39 23.74 2.92
N SER A 123 -13.66 23.14 1.98
CA SER A 123 -14.26 22.34 0.89
C SER A 123 -14.36 20.84 1.24
N LEU A 124 -13.37 20.26 1.92
CA LEU A 124 -13.33 18.79 2.12
C LEU A 124 -14.33 18.24 3.14
N SER A 125 -14.70 19.02 4.15
CA SER A 125 -15.71 18.59 5.14
C SER A 125 -17.14 18.58 4.56
N TYR A 126 -17.39 19.28 3.45
CA TYR A 126 -18.74 19.43 2.88
C TYR A 126 -18.95 18.76 1.51
N THR A 127 -17.90 18.47 0.72
CA THR A 127 -18.10 18.06 -0.69
C THR A 127 -17.64 16.65 -1.07
N GLU A 128 -16.84 15.97 -0.25
CA GLU A 128 -16.29 14.65 -0.62
C GLU A 128 -16.80 13.54 0.32
N PRO A 129 -17.68 12.64 -0.16
CA PRO A 129 -18.27 11.54 0.62
C PRO A 129 -17.22 10.66 1.32
N PHE A 130 -16.02 10.60 0.77
CA PHE A 130 -14.90 9.85 1.32
C PHE A 130 -14.48 10.32 2.71
N TYR A 131 -14.40 11.62 2.98
CA TYR A 131 -13.96 12.12 4.29
C TYR A 131 -15.04 11.90 5.35
N SER A 132 -16.32 12.09 5.00
CA SER A 132 -17.44 11.77 5.88
C SER A 132 -17.50 10.27 6.21
N TRP A 133 -17.30 9.41 5.21
CA TRP A 133 -17.18 7.96 5.41
C TRP A 133 -15.99 7.61 6.31
N LEU A 134 -14.83 8.22 6.07
CA LEU A 134 -13.64 7.95 6.87
C LEU A 134 -13.88 8.29 8.35
N ILE A 135 -14.45 9.46 8.63
CA ILE A 135 -14.76 9.91 10.00
C ILE A 135 -15.80 8.99 10.65
N SER A 136 -16.74 8.42 9.90
CA SER A 136 -17.72 7.49 10.48
C SER A 136 -17.12 6.15 10.93
N HIS A 137 -15.89 5.83 10.51
CA HIS A 137 -15.19 4.59 10.87
C HIS A 137 -14.11 4.80 11.93
N THR A 138 -13.83 6.05 12.33
CA THR A 138 -12.93 6.33 13.45
C THR A 138 -13.69 6.19 14.78
N PRO A 139 -13.16 5.45 15.76
CA PRO A 139 -13.78 5.35 17.08
C PRO A 139 -13.87 6.74 17.73
N PRO A 140 -14.94 7.01 18.52
CA PRO A 140 -15.07 8.27 19.23
C PRO A 140 -13.88 8.45 20.20
N PRO A 141 -13.45 9.70 20.43
CA PRO A 141 -12.36 10.01 21.35
C PRO A 141 -12.69 9.65 22.81
#